data_AF-A0A1B7XQJ3-F1
#
_entry.id   AF-A0A1B7XQJ3-F1
#
_cell.length_a   1.000
_cell.length_b   1.000
_cell.length_c   1.000
_cell.angle_alpha   90.00
_cell.angle_beta   90.00
_cell.angle_gamma   90.00
#
_symmetry.space_group_name_H-M   'P 1'
#
loop_
_entity.id
_entity.type
_entity.pdbx_description
1 polymer ?
#
loop_
_entity_poly.entity_id
_entity_poly.type
_entity_poly.pdbx_seq_one_letter_code
_entity_poly.pdbx_strand_id
1 'polypeptide(L)'
;MHTLEWILPAQKNGKRYVIRRSPTGVLVSKHVISSGEWIVKVRSFQQLQTGDKVSTGHGQKGVVTIMSYEDMPQAITDAGGVVVPDMVVAMSSIICRQTNGQLYETHKSMESARLAAMSIAQAGERWDVTEKVTVMKGSSGRMYHTCLANGTMELTKASLGFLRVRNQTQMTRERKNTLQTPTRRTRGGGVAYGEMEVQAAVAAGLTNCCLRLLRGCTNPEGSVDVTLPYDTIVVDCISAIVYSGSNVYTLEVDQ
;
A
#
# COMPACT_ATOMS: atom_id res chain seq x y z
N MET A 1 -10.16 14.64 5.84
CA MET A 1 -10.29 16.07 5.48
C MET A 1 -8.89 16.64 5.38
N HIS A 2 -8.35 16.81 4.16
CA HIS A 2 -7.09 17.51 3.97
C HIS A 2 -7.28 18.59 2.91
N THR A 3 -7.23 19.83 3.36
CA THR A 3 -7.27 21.02 2.53
C THR A 3 -5.82 21.37 2.21
N LEU A 4 -5.40 21.23 0.95
CA LEU A 4 -4.09 21.69 0.51
C LEU A 4 -4.27 23.07 -0.12
N GLU A 5 -3.68 24.11 0.49
CA GLU A 5 -3.70 25.48 0.00
C GLU A 5 -2.45 25.76 -0.82
N TRP A 6 -2.60 26.42 -1.98
CA TRP A 6 -1.48 26.85 -2.81
C TRP A 6 -1.77 28.25 -3.37
N ILE A 7 -0.72 29.09 -3.40
CA ILE A 7 -0.71 30.47 -3.90
C ILE A 7 -0.18 30.47 -5.34
N LEU A 8 -0.85 31.16 -6.27
CA LEU A 8 -0.36 31.35 -7.64
C LEU A 8 -0.19 32.84 -7.97
N PRO A 9 1.02 33.28 -8.41
CA PRO A 9 1.24 34.64 -8.86
C PRO A 9 0.69 34.88 -10.28
N ALA A 10 0.27 36.11 -10.56
CA ALA A 10 -0.20 36.55 -11.87
C ALA A 10 0.96 36.63 -12.91
N GLN A 11 0.75 36.13 -14.14
CA GLN A 11 1.81 36.04 -15.16
C GLN A 11 1.48 36.72 -16.50
N LYS A 12 2.53 37.32 -17.08
CA LYS A 12 2.59 38.17 -18.30
C LYS A 12 2.86 37.41 -19.63
N ASN A 13 2.95 36.06 -19.65
CA ASN A 13 3.56 35.32 -20.79
C ASN A 13 2.83 34.03 -21.25
N GLY A 14 1.50 33.92 -21.14
CA GLY A 14 0.74 32.82 -21.75
C GLY A 14 0.99 31.41 -21.19
N LYS A 15 1.75 31.27 -20.09
CA LYS A 15 1.95 29.99 -19.39
C LYS A 15 0.63 29.55 -18.74
N ARG A 16 0.18 28.33 -19.05
CA ARG A 16 -1.01 27.71 -18.45
C ARG A 16 -0.59 26.76 -17.32
N TYR A 17 -1.22 26.90 -16.16
CA TYR A 17 -1.04 25.97 -15.05
C TYR A 17 -2.03 24.82 -15.18
N VAL A 18 -1.51 23.59 -15.24
CA VAL A 18 -2.33 22.37 -15.36
C VAL A 18 -2.10 21.50 -14.13
N ILE A 19 -3.18 21.15 -13.45
CA ILE A 19 -3.15 20.16 -12.36
C ILE A 19 -3.05 18.77 -13.00
N ARG A 20 -2.02 17.99 -12.64
CA ARG A 20 -1.83 16.64 -13.18
C ARG A 20 -3.00 15.72 -12.81
N ARG A 21 -3.33 14.82 -13.74
CA ARG A 21 -4.54 13.96 -13.85
C ARG A 21 -4.99 13.13 -12.62
N SER A 22 -4.27 13.09 -11.51
CA SER A 22 -4.65 12.23 -10.38
C SER A 22 -4.10 12.73 -9.04
N PRO A 23 -4.97 13.11 -8.08
CA PRO A 23 -6.43 12.94 -8.09
C PRO A 23 -7.17 14.00 -8.92
N THR A 24 -8.28 13.59 -9.53
CA THR A 24 -9.27 14.50 -10.14
C THR A 24 -10.04 15.23 -9.04
N GLY A 25 -10.44 16.47 -9.30
CA GLY A 25 -11.17 17.27 -8.33
C GLY A 25 -12.02 18.35 -8.96
N VAL A 26 -12.98 18.84 -8.18
CA VAL A 26 -13.92 19.90 -8.56
C VAL A 26 -13.45 21.20 -7.92
N LEU A 27 -13.49 22.29 -8.69
CA LEU A 27 -13.22 23.63 -8.17
C LEU A 27 -14.28 23.99 -7.12
N VAL A 28 -13.84 24.37 -5.92
CA VAL A 28 -14.72 24.78 -4.82
C VAL A 28 -14.76 26.29 -4.69
N SER A 29 -13.60 26.94 -4.62
CA SER A 29 -13.56 28.39 -4.47
C SER A 29 -12.36 29.00 -5.18
N LYS A 30 -12.54 30.26 -5.55
CA LYS A 30 -11.56 31.08 -6.25
C LYS A 30 -11.55 32.44 -5.53
N HIS A 31 -10.43 32.78 -4.90
CA HIS A 31 -10.25 34.05 -4.20
C HIS A 31 -9.11 34.83 -4.86
N VAL A 32 -9.33 36.12 -5.08
CA VAL A 32 -8.28 37.05 -5.51
C VAL A 32 -7.78 37.77 -4.27
N ILE A 33 -6.49 37.71 -4.01
CA ILE A 33 -5.85 38.47 -2.94
C ILE A 33 -5.67 39.92 -3.43
N SER A 34 -5.61 40.89 -2.52
CA SER A 34 -5.32 42.29 -2.84
C SER A 34 -4.03 42.50 -3.65
N SER A 35 -3.07 41.56 -3.58
CA SER A 35 -1.85 41.52 -4.40
C SER A 35 -2.09 41.16 -5.87
N GLY A 36 -3.32 40.80 -6.27
CA GLY A 36 -3.66 40.33 -7.62
C GLY A 36 -3.41 38.84 -7.86
N GLU A 37 -2.99 38.10 -6.83
CA GLU A 37 -2.77 36.66 -6.88
C GLU A 37 -4.07 35.87 -6.73
N TRP A 38 -4.13 34.67 -7.32
CA TRP A 38 -5.31 33.80 -7.26
C TRP A 38 -5.05 32.62 -6.32
N ILE A 39 -5.96 32.41 -5.37
CA ILE A 39 -6.07 31.17 -4.58
C ILE A 39 -7.23 30.35 -5.13
N VAL A 40 -6.92 29.13 -5.56
CA VAL A 40 -7.89 28.22 -6.18
C VAL A 40 -7.99 26.96 -5.31
N LYS A 41 -9.14 26.74 -4.67
CA LYS A 41 -9.39 25.56 -3.85
C LYS A 41 -10.08 24.49 -4.69
N VAL A 42 -9.44 23.33 -4.81
CA VAL A 42 -9.98 22.16 -5.54
C VAL A 42 -10.25 21.04 -4.54
N ARG A 43 -11.44 20.46 -4.59
CA ARG A 43 -11.84 19.32 -3.76
C ARG A 43 -11.75 18.04 -4.58
N SER A 44 -10.93 17.09 -4.12
CA SER A 44 -10.94 15.74 -4.66
C SER A 44 -11.91 14.86 -3.88
N PHE A 45 -12.74 14.10 -4.58
CA PHE A 45 -13.53 13.03 -3.97
C PHE A 45 -12.65 11.78 -3.81
N GLN A 46 -12.68 11.21 -2.62
CA GLN A 46 -11.91 10.01 -2.30
C GLN A 46 -12.86 9.00 -1.65
N GLN A 47 -13.15 7.94 -2.39
CA GLN A 47 -13.80 6.75 -1.85
C GLN A 47 -12.73 5.82 -1.32
N LEU A 48 -13.09 5.02 -0.31
CA LEU A 48 -12.23 3.96 0.19
C LEU A 48 -11.99 2.94 -0.93
N GLN A 49 -10.73 2.57 -1.16
CA GLN A 49 -10.33 1.59 -2.14
C GLN A 49 -9.55 0.45 -1.48
N THR A 50 -9.55 -0.72 -2.12
CA THR A 50 -8.67 -1.82 -1.72
C THR A 50 -7.21 -1.35 -1.71
N GLY A 51 -6.52 -1.63 -0.61
CA GLY A 51 -5.15 -1.16 -0.34
C GLY A 51 -5.08 0.04 0.62
N ASP A 52 -6.18 0.76 0.83
CA ASP A 52 -6.20 1.90 1.75
C ASP A 52 -6.10 1.44 3.19
N LYS A 53 -5.57 2.32 4.04
CA LYS A 53 -5.26 1.96 5.42
C LYS A 53 -6.32 2.49 6.37
N VAL A 54 -6.74 1.64 7.28
CA VAL A 54 -7.65 2.01 8.38
C VAL A 54 -7.02 1.66 9.71
N SER A 55 -7.47 2.33 10.76
CA SER A 55 -7.00 2.09 12.11
C SER A 55 -8.10 2.14 13.15
N THR A 56 -8.01 1.31 14.18
CA THR A 56 -8.91 1.32 15.33
C THR A 56 -8.38 2.27 16.42
N GLY A 57 -9.19 2.53 17.46
CA GLY A 57 -8.74 3.27 18.65
C GLY A 57 -7.63 2.58 19.46
N HIS A 58 -7.41 1.29 19.22
CA HIS A 58 -6.47 0.45 19.98
C HIS A 58 -5.12 0.25 19.27
N GLY A 59 -4.77 1.15 18.34
CA GLY A 59 -3.51 1.07 17.60
C GLY A 59 -3.45 -0.08 16.59
N GLN A 60 -4.58 -0.72 16.26
CA GLN A 60 -4.60 -1.70 15.17
C GLN A 60 -4.71 -0.99 13.84
N LYS A 61 -3.66 -1.10 13.01
CA LYS A 61 -3.64 -0.58 11.65
C LYS A 61 -3.71 -1.73 10.66
N GLY A 62 -4.67 -1.66 9.74
CA GLY A 62 -4.92 -2.68 8.71
C GLY A 62 -5.00 -2.06 7.32
N VAL A 63 -4.82 -2.91 6.31
CA VAL A 63 -5.06 -2.59 4.91
C VAL A 63 -6.43 -3.16 4.54
N VAL A 64 -7.30 -2.33 3.95
CA VAL A 64 -8.66 -2.72 3.58
C VAL A 64 -8.64 -3.52 2.30
N THR A 65 -9.40 -4.61 2.28
CA THR A 65 -9.81 -5.31 1.05
C THR A 65 -11.32 -5.22 0.94
N ILE A 66 -11.81 -4.59 -0.13
CA ILE A 66 -13.25 -4.47 -0.39
C ILE A 66 -13.69 -5.74 -1.11
N MET A 67 -14.76 -6.36 -0.59
CA MET A 67 -15.39 -7.53 -1.17
C MET A 67 -16.84 -7.22 -1.57
N SER A 68 -17.41 -8.05 -2.44
CA SER A 68 -18.81 -7.92 -2.85
C SER A 68 -19.72 -8.14 -1.65
N TYR A 69 -20.89 -7.50 -1.65
CA TYR A 69 -21.87 -7.68 -0.58
C TYR A 69 -22.35 -9.14 -0.50
N GLU A 70 -22.49 -9.80 -1.64
CA GLU A 70 -22.95 -11.20 -1.73
C GLU A 70 -21.93 -12.18 -1.13
N ASP A 71 -20.63 -11.90 -1.25
CA ASP A 71 -19.58 -12.75 -0.69
C ASP A 71 -19.29 -12.45 0.79
N MET A 72 -19.87 -11.39 1.36
CA MET A 72 -19.67 -11.06 2.77
C MET A 72 -20.12 -12.23 3.66
N PRO A 73 -19.34 -12.59 4.67
CA PRO A 73 -19.77 -13.57 5.65
C PRO A 73 -20.96 -13.01 6.43
N GLN A 74 -22.00 -13.82 6.57
CA GLN A 74 -23.20 -13.49 7.32
C GLN A 74 -23.08 -14.07 8.72
N ALA A 75 -23.34 -13.25 9.74
CA ALA A 75 -23.43 -13.68 11.13
C ALA A 75 -24.86 -14.07 11.45
N ILE A 76 -25.06 -15.33 11.86
CA ILE A 76 -26.34 -15.83 12.34
C ILE A 76 -26.32 -15.78 13.87
N THR A 77 -27.28 -15.06 14.44
CA THR A 77 -27.50 -15.01 15.88
C THR A 77 -28.24 -16.25 16.35
N ASP A 78 -28.10 -16.59 17.63
CA ASP A 78 -28.81 -17.75 18.21
C ASP A 78 -30.34 -17.63 18.12
N ALA A 79 -30.86 -16.40 18.00
CA ALA A 79 -32.27 -16.11 17.78
C ALA A 79 -32.71 -16.26 16.30
N GLY A 80 -31.82 -16.69 15.40
CA GLY A 80 -32.09 -16.86 13.96
C GLY A 80 -32.01 -15.56 13.15
N GLY A 81 -31.57 -14.46 13.75
CA GLY A 81 -31.35 -13.20 13.03
C GLY A 81 -30.09 -13.25 12.19
N VAL A 82 -30.14 -12.73 10.96
CA VAL A 82 -29.00 -12.66 10.05
C VAL A 82 -28.49 -11.23 9.97
N VAL A 83 -27.20 -11.04 10.23
CA VAL A 83 -26.52 -9.75 10.18
C VAL A 83 -25.35 -9.82 9.22
N VAL A 84 -25.27 -8.89 8.27
CA VAL A 84 -24.10 -8.73 7.40
C VAL A 84 -23.20 -7.64 8.02
N PRO A 85 -21.98 -7.97 8.49
CA PRO A 85 -21.09 -6.99 9.09
C PRO A 85 -20.49 -6.06 8.02
N ASP A 86 -20.15 -4.83 8.38
CA ASP A 86 -19.44 -3.91 7.47
C ASP A 86 -17.93 -4.20 7.37
N MET A 87 -17.36 -4.81 8.41
CA MET A 87 -15.94 -5.09 8.51
C MET A 87 -15.70 -6.43 9.21
N VAL A 88 -14.78 -7.21 8.65
CA VAL A 88 -14.31 -8.47 9.24
C VAL A 88 -12.85 -8.29 9.64
N VAL A 89 -12.55 -8.56 10.91
CA VAL A 89 -11.19 -8.49 11.45
C VAL A 89 -10.77 -9.88 11.91
N ALA A 90 -9.54 -10.28 11.57
CA ALA A 90 -9.00 -11.55 12.00
C ALA A 90 -8.74 -11.54 13.52
N MET A 91 -9.24 -12.54 14.25
CA MET A 91 -9.02 -12.62 15.71
C MET A 91 -7.53 -12.70 16.09
N SER A 92 -6.69 -13.26 15.21
CA SER A 92 -5.24 -13.29 15.41
C SER A 92 -4.61 -11.90 15.56
N SER A 93 -5.15 -10.87 14.89
CA SER A 93 -4.60 -9.51 15.00
C SER A 93 -4.85 -8.88 16.36
N ILE A 94 -5.90 -9.31 17.06
CA ILE A 94 -6.25 -8.85 18.41
C ILE A 94 -5.38 -9.57 19.45
N ILE A 95 -5.34 -10.90 19.38
CA ILE A 95 -4.66 -11.76 20.35
C ILE A 95 -3.14 -11.54 20.33
N CYS A 96 -2.51 -11.57 19.15
CA CYS A 96 -1.06 -11.44 19.03
C CYS A 96 -0.53 -10.06 19.48
N ARG A 97 -1.40 -9.04 19.48
CA ARG A 97 -1.06 -7.68 19.93
C ARG A 97 -1.55 -7.37 21.34
N GLN A 98 -2.23 -8.33 22.00
CA GLN A 98 -2.81 -8.17 23.33
C GLN A 98 -3.74 -6.94 23.43
N THR A 99 -4.48 -6.66 22.36
CA THR A 99 -5.39 -5.49 22.26
C THR A 99 -6.82 -5.88 22.64
N ASN A 100 -6.97 -6.60 23.74
CA ASN A 100 -8.25 -7.13 24.21
C ASN A 100 -9.29 -6.03 24.53
N GLY A 101 -8.83 -4.80 24.80
CA GLY A 101 -9.69 -3.63 24.94
C GLY A 101 -10.57 -3.37 23.72
N GLN A 102 -10.12 -3.76 22.52
CA GLN A 102 -10.92 -3.67 21.29
C GLN A 102 -12.11 -4.63 21.33
N LEU A 103 -11.91 -5.84 21.84
CA LEU A 103 -12.98 -6.82 22.01
C LEU A 103 -13.98 -6.35 23.08
N TYR A 104 -13.49 -5.75 24.15
CA TYR A 104 -14.32 -5.16 25.21
C TYR A 104 -15.20 -4.02 24.67
N GLU A 105 -14.59 -3.04 23.96
CA GLU A 105 -15.31 -1.93 23.33
C GLU A 105 -16.39 -2.45 22.36
N THR A 106 -16.08 -3.50 21.62
CA THR A 106 -16.99 -4.10 20.62
C THR A 106 -18.28 -4.62 21.25
N HIS A 107 -18.19 -5.37 22.35
CA HIS A 107 -19.36 -5.93 23.03
C HIS A 107 -20.12 -4.89 23.83
N LYS A 108 -19.40 -4.02 24.55
CA LYS A 108 -20.03 -2.93 25.31
C LYS A 108 -20.82 -1.99 24.40
N SER A 109 -20.30 -1.71 23.21
CA SER A 109 -21.02 -0.92 22.20
C SER A 109 -22.25 -1.65 21.67
N MET A 110 -22.19 -2.97 21.51
CA MET A 110 -23.35 -3.79 21.09
C MET A 110 -24.47 -3.75 22.14
N GLU A 111 -24.14 -3.89 23.42
CA GLU A 111 -25.11 -3.77 24.50
C GLU A 111 -25.71 -2.36 24.59
N SER A 112 -24.86 -1.34 24.48
CA SER A 112 -25.28 0.07 24.43
C SER A 112 -26.32 0.32 23.33
N ALA A 113 -26.10 -0.28 22.16
CA ALA A 113 -27.03 -0.20 21.04
C ALA A 113 -28.36 -0.89 21.35
N ARG A 114 -28.36 -2.01 22.09
CA ARG A 114 -29.60 -2.70 22.50
C ARG A 114 -30.39 -1.95 23.56
N LEU A 115 -29.69 -1.35 24.52
CA LEU A 115 -30.32 -0.54 25.58
C LEU A 115 -30.68 0.87 25.10
N ALA A 116 -30.31 1.23 23.86
CA ALA A 116 -30.43 2.58 23.30
C ALA A 116 -29.85 3.67 24.24
N ALA A 117 -28.79 3.32 24.98
CA ALA A 117 -28.17 4.16 25.98
C ALA A 117 -26.68 4.30 25.68
N MET A 118 -26.12 5.50 25.84
CA MET A 118 -24.67 5.67 25.77
C MET A 118 -24.03 5.07 27.01
N SER A 119 -23.17 4.07 26.84
CA SER A 119 -22.32 3.57 27.91
C SER A 119 -20.87 3.96 27.66
N ILE A 120 -20.16 4.30 28.74
CA ILE A 120 -18.73 4.58 28.72
C ILE A 120 -18.04 3.44 29.46
N ALA A 121 -17.04 2.83 28.85
CA ALA A 121 -16.19 1.84 29.51
C ALA A 121 -15.48 2.48 30.71
N GLN A 122 -15.69 1.96 31.92
CA GLN A 122 -14.98 2.40 33.11
C GLN A 122 -13.83 1.45 33.45
N ALA A 123 -12.77 1.98 34.04
CA ALA A 123 -11.65 1.15 34.47
C ALA A 123 -12.08 0.24 35.63
N GLY A 124 -11.74 -1.05 35.55
CA GLY A 124 -12.08 -2.05 36.58
C GLY A 124 -13.44 -2.72 36.42
N GLU A 125 -14.24 -2.28 35.46
CA GLU A 125 -15.50 -2.95 35.09
C GLU A 125 -15.20 -4.32 34.46
N ARG A 126 -15.90 -5.34 34.94
CA ARG A 126 -15.78 -6.71 34.41
C ARG A 126 -16.92 -6.96 33.45
N TRP A 127 -16.58 -7.39 32.23
CA TRP A 127 -17.54 -7.75 31.22
C TRP A 127 -17.26 -9.16 30.70
N ASP A 128 -18.25 -10.03 30.78
CA ASP A 128 -18.14 -11.39 30.26
C ASP A 128 -18.64 -11.43 28.81
N VAL A 129 -17.72 -11.70 27.89
CA VAL A 129 -18.02 -11.90 26.48
C VAL A 129 -18.56 -13.31 26.28
N THR A 130 -19.88 -13.45 26.35
CA THR A 130 -20.57 -14.74 26.19
C THR A 130 -21.16 -14.94 24.80
N GLU A 131 -21.55 -13.84 24.14
CA GLU A 131 -22.24 -13.91 22.85
C GLU A 131 -21.32 -14.38 21.73
N LYS A 132 -21.74 -15.44 21.07
CA LYS A 132 -21.06 -16.05 19.94
C LYS A 132 -22.06 -16.21 18.82
N VAL A 133 -21.71 -15.74 17.63
CA VAL A 133 -22.52 -15.91 16.42
C VAL A 133 -21.90 -16.99 15.55
N THR A 134 -22.74 -17.74 14.84
CA THR A 134 -22.25 -18.68 13.82
C THR A 134 -22.10 -17.94 12.50
N VAL A 135 -21.08 -18.30 11.72
CA VAL A 135 -20.76 -17.60 10.48
C VAL A 135 -21.11 -18.47 9.28
N MET A 136 -21.76 -17.87 8.30
CA MET A 136 -22.12 -18.48 7.02
C MET A 136 -21.55 -17.67 5.86
N LYS A 137 -21.22 -18.32 4.75
CA LYS A 137 -20.85 -17.63 3.51
C LYS A 137 -22.10 -17.12 2.81
N GLY A 138 -22.18 -15.81 2.55
CA GLY A 138 -23.36 -15.18 1.95
C GLY A 138 -23.78 -15.76 0.60
N SER A 139 -22.82 -15.97 -0.32
CA SER A 139 -23.14 -16.39 -1.69
C SER A 139 -23.53 -17.86 -1.83
N SER A 140 -23.04 -18.75 -0.96
CA SER A 140 -23.30 -20.19 -1.05
C SER A 140 -24.20 -20.74 0.04
N GLY A 141 -24.53 -19.95 1.06
CA GLY A 141 -25.27 -20.41 2.22
C GLY A 141 -24.54 -21.47 3.07
N ARG A 142 -23.23 -21.65 2.85
CA ARG A 142 -22.46 -22.71 3.53
C ARG A 142 -21.93 -22.19 4.85
N MET A 143 -22.11 -22.97 5.91
CA MET A 143 -21.55 -22.64 7.22
C MET A 143 -20.02 -22.72 7.18
N TYR A 144 -19.35 -21.79 7.85
CA TYR A 144 -17.92 -21.89 8.08
C TYR A 144 -17.65 -22.95 9.14
N HIS A 145 -16.65 -23.79 8.87
CA HIS A 145 -16.17 -24.77 9.82
C HIS A 145 -14.70 -24.50 10.16
N THR A 146 -14.39 -24.54 11.45
CA THR A 146 -13.03 -24.44 11.98
C THR A 146 -12.53 -25.85 12.27
N CYS A 147 -11.34 -26.19 11.76
CA CYS A 147 -10.63 -27.39 12.15
C CYS A 147 -9.97 -27.15 13.51
N LEU A 148 -10.34 -27.95 14.50
CA LEU A 148 -9.70 -27.96 15.81
C LEU A 148 -8.39 -28.76 15.77
N ALA A 149 -7.54 -28.58 16.78
CA ALA A 149 -6.22 -29.24 16.86
C ALA A 149 -6.30 -30.79 16.87
N ASN A 150 -7.43 -31.34 17.31
CA ASN A 150 -7.75 -32.77 17.30
C ASN A 150 -8.24 -33.28 15.93
N GLY A 151 -8.33 -32.43 14.90
CA GLY A 151 -8.83 -32.77 13.57
C GLY A 151 -10.35 -32.76 13.43
N THR A 152 -11.12 -32.44 14.48
CA THR A 152 -12.57 -32.32 14.36
C THR A 152 -12.97 -30.98 13.77
N MET A 153 -13.95 -31.02 12.85
CA MET A 153 -14.52 -29.80 12.25
C MET A 153 -15.72 -29.34 13.07
N GLU A 154 -15.64 -28.14 13.63
CA GLU A 154 -16.76 -27.50 14.35
C GLU A 154 -17.25 -26.27 13.60
N LEU A 155 -18.49 -25.85 13.86
CA LEU A 155 -19.01 -24.59 13.31
C LEU A 155 -18.20 -23.40 13.85
N THR A 156 -17.76 -22.54 12.95
CA THR A 156 -16.98 -21.36 13.30
C THR A 156 -17.84 -20.38 14.10
N LYS A 157 -17.43 -20.14 15.34
CA LYS A 157 -18.00 -19.12 16.22
C LYS A 157 -17.20 -17.84 16.12
N ALA A 158 -17.88 -16.73 15.87
CA ALA A 158 -17.31 -15.40 15.85
C ALA A 158 -17.95 -14.50 16.91
N SER A 159 -17.28 -13.40 17.22
CA SER A 159 -17.84 -12.32 18.02
C SER A 159 -18.36 -11.22 17.08
N LEU A 160 -19.50 -10.64 17.44
CA LEU A 160 -20.15 -9.56 16.70
C LEU A 160 -20.32 -8.34 17.61
N GLY A 161 -20.09 -7.15 17.07
CA GLY A 161 -20.42 -5.90 17.74
C GLY A 161 -19.92 -4.69 16.95
N PHE A 162 -19.92 -3.53 17.59
CA PHE A 162 -19.59 -2.26 16.94
C PHE A 162 -18.21 -1.76 17.34
N LEU A 163 -17.41 -1.37 16.35
CA LEU A 163 -16.08 -0.84 16.57
C LEU A 163 -15.90 0.50 15.87
N ARG A 164 -15.25 1.44 16.57
CA ARG A 164 -14.86 2.72 15.97
C ARG A 164 -13.59 2.58 15.14
N VAL A 165 -13.73 2.83 13.83
CA VAL A 165 -12.61 2.83 12.87
C VAL A 165 -12.35 4.25 12.35
N ARG A 166 -11.08 4.56 12.10
CA ARG A 166 -10.63 5.82 11.50
C ARG A 166 -9.86 5.52 10.21
N ASN A 167 -10.14 6.28 9.15
CA ASN A 167 -9.37 6.22 7.92
C ASN A 167 -8.00 6.88 8.11
N GLN A 168 -6.95 6.28 7.56
CA GLN A 168 -5.59 6.83 7.58
C GLN A 168 -5.32 7.65 6.33
N THR A 169 -4.43 8.63 6.44
CA THR A 169 -4.09 9.54 5.34
C THR A 169 -3.23 8.88 4.25
N GLN A 170 -2.64 7.72 4.55
CA GLN A 170 -1.80 6.95 3.63
C GLN A 170 -2.67 6.15 2.66
N MET A 171 -2.94 6.72 1.49
CA MET A 171 -3.81 6.14 0.47
C MET A 171 -3.02 5.40 -0.62
N THR A 172 -3.64 4.39 -1.23
CA THR A 172 -3.01 3.52 -2.24
C THR A 172 -2.68 4.27 -3.53
N ARG A 173 -3.57 5.20 -3.90
CA ARG A 173 -3.48 5.95 -5.15
C ARG A 173 -2.25 6.86 -5.22
N GLU A 174 -1.66 7.21 -4.08
CA GLU A 174 -0.45 8.03 -4.01
C GLU A 174 0.83 7.25 -4.36
N ARG A 175 0.76 5.90 -4.38
CA ARG A 175 1.93 5.01 -4.48
C ARG A 175 2.15 4.38 -5.86
N LYS A 176 1.31 4.67 -6.86
CA LYS A 176 1.49 4.14 -8.22
C LYS A 176 2.57 4.94 -8.96
N ASN A 177 3.76 4.36 -9.11
CA ASN A 177 4.86 4.91 -9.91
C ASN A 177 4.87 4.26 -11.30
N THR A 178 5.40 4.98 -12.27
CA THR A 178 5.76 4.44 -13.59
C THR A 178 7.10 3.71 -13.50
N LEU A 179 7.54 3.08 -14.58
CA LEU A 179 8.84 2.39 -14.68
C LEU A 179 9.92 3.21 -15.42
N GLN A 180 9.63 4.45 -15.83
CA GLN A 180 10.51 5.25 -16.70
C GLN A 180 11.20 6.41 -15.98
N THR A 181 12.49 6.63 -16.22
CA THR A 181 13.29 7.73 -15.64
C THR A 181 12.88 9.08 -16.23
N PRO A 182 12.18 9.91 -15.44
CA PRO A 182 12.87 10.85 -14.57
C PRO A 182 12.73 10.54 -13.07
N THR A 183 13.42 11.25 -12.18
CA THR A 183 13.20 11.10 -10.73
C THR A 183 11.86 11.71 -10.31
N ARG A 184 11.17 11.05 -9.36
CA ARG A 184 9.85 11.39 -8.77
C ARG A 184 8.63 11.13 -9.66
N ARG A 185 7.58 10.59 -9.03
CA ARG A 185 6.25 10.34 -9.62
C ARG A 185 5.62 11.57 -10.28
N THR A 186 5.81 12.76 -9.72
CA THR A 186 5.28 14.02 -10.27
C THR A 186 5.80 14.34 -11.65
N ARG A 187 6.94 13.76 -12.06
CA ARG A 187 7.50 13.87 -13.40
C ARG A 187 7.22 12.66 -14.29
N GLY A 188 6.51 11.64 -13.77
CA GLY A 188 6.33 10.36 -14.46
C GLY A 188 7.52 9.43 -14.23
N GLY A 189 8.13 9.55 -13.06
CA GLY A 189 9.35 8.86 -12.72
C GLY A 189 9.23 7.40 -12.32
N GLY A 190 10.27 6.66 -12.69
CA GLY A 190 10.50 5.23 -12.53
C GLY A 190 10.80 4.82 -11.11
N VAL A 191 10.70 3.52 -10.84
CA VAL A 191 11.34 2.93 -9.66
C VAL A 191 12.82 2.72 -9.98
N ALA A 192 13.70 3.25 -9.13
CA ALA A 192 15.13 3.04 -9.28
C ALA A 192 15.48 1.59 -8.92
N TYR A 193 16.34 0.97 -9.73
CA TYR A 193 16.94 -0.32 -9.43
C TYR A 193 18.34 -0.05 -8.86
N GLY A 194 18.54 -0.32 -7.58
CA GLY A 194 19.76 0.01 -6.85
C GLY A 194 20.73 -1.16 -6.75
N GLU A 195 21.84 -0.92 -6.07
CA GLU A 195 22.91 -1.90 -5.89
C GLU A 195 22.45 -3.11 -5.07
N MET A 196 21.62 -2.90 -4.04
CA MET A 196 21.10 -3.98 -3.20
C MET A 196 20.21 -4.93 -4.00
N GLU A 197 19.42 -4.41 -4.93
CA GLU A 197 18.57 -5.22 -5.80
C GLU A 197 19.39 -6.05 -6.79
N VAL A 198 20.50 -5.50 -7.29
CA VAL A 198 21.48 -6.23 -8.13
C VAL A 198 22.11 -7.37 -7.34
N GLN A 199 22.59 -7.11 -6.13
CA GLN A 199 23.19 -8.14 -5.28
C GLN A 199 22.20 -9.27 -4.97
N ALA A 200 20.95 -8.93 -4.63
CA ALA A 200 19.90 -9.93 -4.40
C ALA A 200 19.60 -10.76 -5.66
N ALA A 201 19.58 -10.15 -6.84
CA ALA A 201 19.33 -10.85 -8.10
C ALA A 201 20.47 -11.81 -8.47
N VAL A 202 21.73 -11.39 -8.27
CA VAL A 202 22.90 -12.24 -8.52
C VAL A 202 22.94 -13.41 -7.54
N ALA A 203 22.68 -13.17 -6.26
CA ALA A 203 22.61 -14.23 -5.24
C ALA A 203 21.51 -15.27 -5.54
N ALA A 204 20.38 -14.83 -6.11
CA ALA A 204 19.31 -15.70 -6.57
C ALA A 204 19.61 -16.44 -7.89
N GLY A 205 20.78 -16.21 -8.51
CA GLY A 205 21.15 -16.79 -9.81
C GLY A 205 20.43 -16.16 -11.01
N LEU A 206 19.76 -15.02 -10.82
CA LEU A 206 18.95 -14.33 -11.84
C LEU A 206 19.77 -13.32 -12.66
N THR A 207 21.01 -13.67 -13.01
CA THR A 207 21.97 -12.76 -13.67
C THR A 207 21.44 -12.22 -14.99
N ASN A 208 20.80 -13.07 -15.81
CA ASN A 208 20.22 -12.65 -17.10
C ASN A 208 19.04 -11.68 -16.93
N CYS A 209 18.20 -11.88 -15.91
CA CYS A 209 17.10 -10.97 -15.60
C CYS A 209 17.62 -9.61 -15.11
N CYS A 210 18.63 -9.64 -14.23
CA CYS A 210 19.31 -8.44 -13.76
C CYS A 210 19.93 -7.65 -14.92
N LEU A 211 20.65 -8.34 -15.82
CA LEU A 211 21.26 -7.73 -17.00
C LEU A 211 20.20 -7.08 -17.90
N ARG A 212 19.06 -7.77 -18.12
CA ARG A 212 17.96 -7.26 -18.94
C ARG A 212 17.27 -6.05 -18.31
N LEU A 213 17.12 -6.02 -16.99
CA LEU A 213 16.53 -4.87 -16.28
C LEU A 213 17.46 -3.66 -16.30
N LEU A 214 18.78 -3.87 -16.16
CA LEU A 214 19.77 -2.79 -16.23
C LEU A 214 19.90 -2.24 -17.65
N ARG A 215 20.03 -3.11 -18.66
CA ARG A 215 20.20 -2.72 -20.06
C ARG A 215 18.92 -2.22 -20.72
N GLY A 216 17.79 -2.87 -20.46
CA GLY A 216 16.51 -2.55 -21.13
C GLY A 216 15.80 -1.30 -20.60
N CYS A 217 16.19 -0.77 -19.44
CA CYS A 217 15.53 0.37 -18.80
C CYS A 217 16.39 1.65 -18.80
N THR A 218 17.63 1.59 -19.27
CA THR A 218 18.49 2.76 -19.46
C THR A 218 18.51 3.14 -20.96
N ASN A 219 18.57 4.45 -21.25
CA ASN A 219 18.54 5.03 -22.61
C ASN A 219 19.63 4.42 -23.56
N PRO A 220 19.50 4.62 -24.89
CA PRO A 220 19.65 3.58 -25.93
C PRO A 220 20.97 2.82 -25.85
N GLU A 221 20.94 1.55 -26.27
CA GLU A 221 22.12 0.73 -26.54
C GLU A 221 23.12 1.51 -27.39
N GLY A 222 24.11 2.14 -26.75
CA GLY A 222 25.22 2.77 -27.43
C GLY A 222 26.17 1.69 -27.89
N SER A 223 26.19 1.40 -29.19
CA SER A 223 27.26 0.62 -29.80
C SER A 223 28.49 1.53 -29.94
N VAL A 224 29.60 1.15 -29.32
CA VAL A 224 30.89 1.81 -29.49
C VAL A 224 31.80 0.86 -30.26
N ASP A 225 32.27 1.27 -31.43
CA ASP A 225 33.24 0.51 -32.21
C ASP A 225 34.64 0.70 -31.63
N VAL A 226 35.36 -0.41 -31.43
CA VAL A 226 36.73 -0.42 -30.89
C VAL A 226 37.68 -0.97 -31.95
N THR A 227 38.66 -0.17 -32.38
CA THR A 227 39.70 -0.54 -33.35
C THR A 227 41.07 -0.64 -32.69
N LEU A 228 41.67 -1.83 -32.70
CA LEU A 228 43.01 -2.14 -32.19
C LEU A 228 44.12 -1.57 -33.12
N PRO A 229 45.27 -1.06 -32.60
CA PRO A 229 46.05 -1.62 -31.48
C PRO A 229 46.28 -0.71 -30.24
N TYR A 230 45.65 0.47 -30.15
CA TYR A 230 45.76 1.36 -28.98
C TYR A 230 44.36 1.75 -28.48
N ASP A 231 43.80 0.94 -27.58
CA ASP A 231 42.42 1.11 -27.11
C ASP A 231 42.32 2.23 -26.06
N THR A 232 41.87 3.42 -26.48
CA THR A 232 41.43 4.47 -25.55
C THR A 232 39.96 4.76 -25.81
N ILE A 233 39.08 4.34 -24.89
CA ILE A 233 37.66 4.68 -24.93
C ILE A 233 37.46 5.90 -24.03
N VAL A 234 37.18 7.06 -24.61
CA VAL A 234 36.85 8.27 -23.86
C VAL A 234 35.35 8.25 -23.58
N VAL A 235 34.98 7.73 -22.40
CA VAL A 235 33.63 7.92 -21.85
C VAL A 235 33.67 9.18 -20.99
N ASP A 236 32.92 10.21 -21.40
CA ASP A 236 32.81 11.45 -20.63
C ASP A 236 32.33 11.12 -19.21
N CYS A 237 33.16 11.48 -18.23
CA CYS A 237 33.14 11.12 -16.80
C CYS A 237 33.88 9.82 -16.46
N ILE A 238 35.18 9.97 -16.16
CA ILE A 238 36.15 8.99 -15.64
C ILE A 238 36.86 8.18 -16.73
N SER A 239 37.95 8.73 -17.25
CA SER A 239 38.95 8.01 -18.02
C SER A 239 39.60 6.89 -17.17
N ALA A 240 39.42 5.64 -17.56
CA ALA A 240 40.17 4.49 -17.04
C ALA A 240 41.17 4.02 -18.09
N ILE A 241 42.45 3.98 -17.75
CA ILE A 241 43.51 3.40 -18.59
C ILE A 241 43.61 1.92 -18.21
N VAL A 242 43.28 1.02 -19.13
CA VAL A 242 43.51 -0.42 -18.96
C VAL A 242 44.82 -0.76 -19.66
N TYR A 243 45.88 -1.01 -18.89
CA TYR A 243 47.12 -1.57 -19.43
C TYR A 243 46.92 -3.07 -19.66
N SER A 244 46.93 -3.48 -20.93
CA SER A 244 47.18 -4.88 -21.29
C SER A 244 48.64 -5.20 -20.98
N GLY A 245 48.90 -5.80 -19.82
CA GLY A 245 50.17 -6.44 -19.55
C GLY A 245 50.43 -7.53 -20.60
N SER A 246 51.44 -7.31 -21.42
CA SER A 246 51.98 -8.30 -22.35
C SER A 246 52.51 -9.51 -21.55
N ASN A 247 51.71 -10.56 -21.43
CA ASN A 247 52.21 -11.86 -20.98
C ASN A 247 53.10 -12.43 -22.10
N VAL A 248 54.41 -12.36 -21.90
CA VAL A 248 55.40 -13.10 -22.70
C VAL A 248 55.35 -14.55 -22.22
N TYR A 249 54.81 -15.45 -23.05
CA TYR A 249 54.94 -16.89 -22.82
C TYR A 249 56.20 -17.38 -23.53
N THR A 250 57.20 -17.84 -22.78
CA THR A 250 58.34 -18.60 -23.30
C THR A 250 57.89 -20.02 -23.62
N LEU A 251 57.90 -20.38 -24.90
CA LEU A 251 57.80 -21.76 -25.37
C LEU A 251 59.23 -22.32 -25.47
N GLU A 252 59.58 -23.27 -24.61
CA GLU A 252 60.75 -24.11 -24.78
C GLU A 252 60.55 -25.01 -26.02
N VAL A 253 61.59 -25.11 -26.85
CA VAL A 253 61.65 -26.05 -27.97
C VAL A 253 62.77 -27.03 -27.64
N ASP A 254 62.41 -28.27 -27.30
CA ASP A 254 63.33 -29.39 -27.18
C ASP A 254 63.98 -29.68 -28.55
N GLN A 255 65.26 -30.08 -28.53
CA GLN A 255 65.93 -30.72 -29.67
C GLN A 255 65.47 -32.16 -29.87
#